data_AF-A0AAD1ZL51-F1
#
_entry.id   AF-A0AAD1ZL51-F1
#
_cell.length_a   1.000
_cell.length_b   1.000
_cell.length_c   1.000
_cell.angle_alpha   90.00
_cell.angle_beta   90.00
_cell.angle_gamma   90.00
#
_symmetry.space_group_name_H-M   'P 1'
#
loop_
_entity.id
_entity.type
_entity.pdbx_description
1 polymer ?
#
loop_
_entity_poly.entity_id
_entity_poly.type
_entity_poly.pdbx_seq_one_letter_code
_entity_poly.pdbx_strand_id
1 'polypeptide(L)'
;MRKSTKQDRILRSRNKLPTNVTIISRSWILLGGFNAHASNIVSLICIATGQDPAQNVESSHCITLMEAVNDGKDLHVSVTMPSIEVGTVGGGTQLASQSACLNLLGVKRASKEAPGSNSRQLATIVAGVVLAAELSLMSALAAGQLVKSDMKYNRSSNDVSKASS
;
A
#
# COMPACT_ATOMS: atom_id res chain seq x y z
N MET A 1 -28.46 11.18 13.25
CA MET A 1 -28.22 10.01 12.39
C MET A 1 -26.77 10.04 11.90
N ARG A 2 -25.82 9.46 12.65
CA ARG A 2 -24.38 9.47 12.28
C ARG A 2 -24.17 8.48 11.14
N LYS A 3 -23.61 8.94 10.01
CA LYS A 3 -23.26 8.08 8.86
C LYS A 3 -22.24 7.05 9.34
N SER A 4 -22.57 5.77 9.23
CA SER A 4 -21.66 4.65 9.50
C SER A 4 -20.38 4.82 8.67
N THR A 5 -19.25 4.94 9.35
CA THR A 5 -17.95 5.11 8.70
C THR A 5 -17.50 3.80 8.07
N LYS A 6 -16.57 3.85 7.10
CA LYS A 6 -16.05 2.63 6.44
C LYS A 6 -15.50 1.60 7.46
N GLN A 7 -14.95 2.07 8.57
CA GLN A 7 -14.51 1.24 9.70
C GLN A 7 -15.65 0.45 10.35
N ASP A 8 -16.81 1.08 10.59
CA ASP A 8 -17.98 0.40 11.15
C ASP A 8 -18.48 -0.75 10.25
N ARG A 9 -18.32 -0.63 8.92
CA ARG A 9 -18.70 -1.71 7.98
C ARG A 9 -17.75 -2.90 8.02
N ILE A 10 -16.45 -2.66 8.23
CA ILE A 10 -15.46 -3.72 8.43
C ILE A 10 -15.78 -4.47 9.73
N LEU A 11 -16.07 -3.73 10.80
CA LEU A 11 -16.47 -4.30 12.08
C LEU A 11 -17.80 -5.07 11.99
N ARG A 12 -18.77 -4.59 11.22
CA ARG A 12 -20.07 -5.26 11.02
C ARG A 12 -20.00 -6.50 10.13
N SER A 13 -19.01 -6.64 9.24
CA SER A 13 -18.84 -7.88 8.47
C SER A 13 -18.35 -9.06 9.34
N ARG A 14 -17.88 -8.80 10.57
CA ARG A 14 -17.53 -9.84 11.58
C ARG A 14 -18.68 -10.77 11.92
N ASN A 15 -19.94 -10.30 11.95
CA ASN A 15 -21.05 -11.18 12.33
C ASN A 15 -21.37 -12.27 11.29
N LYS A 16 -20.64 -12.31 10.16
CA LYS A 16 -20.73 -13.36 9.14
C LYS A 16 -19.42 -14.12 8.90
N LEU A 17 -18.34 -13.79 9.62
CA LEU A 17 -17.04 -14.44 9.43
C LEU A 17 -16.65 -15.15 10.73
N PRO A 18 -16.36 -16.46 10.69
CA PRO A 18 -15.98 -17.22 11.87
C PRO A 18 -14.75 -16.60 12.54
N THR A 19 -14.75 -16.65 13.87
CA THR A 19 -13.95 -15.97 14.89
C THR A 19 -12.42 -16.15 14.83
N ASN A 20 -11.85 -16.61 13.73
CA ASN A 20 -10.40 -16.78 13.52
C ASN A 20 -9.96 -16.12 12.21
N VAL A 21 -10.07 -14.79 12.15
CA VAL A 21 -9.53 -14.01 11.03
C VAL A 21 -8.04 -13.72 11.30
N THR A 22 -7.25 -14.80 11.40
CA THR A 22 -5.81 -14.77 11.09
C THR A 22 -5.72 -14.89 9.57
N ILE A 23 -5.80 -13.78 8.83
CA ILE A 23 -5.64 -13.79 7.36
C ILE A 23 -4.15 -13.94 6.99
N ILE A 24 -3.37 -14.74 7.71
CA ILE A 24 -2.07 -15.22 7.22
C ILE A 24 -1.74 -16.56 7.89
N SER A 25 -2.38 -17.65 7.45
CA SER A 25 -1.83 -19.00 7.74
C SER A 25 -2.23 -20.08 6.74
N ARG A 26 -3.06 -19.80 5.73
CA ARG A 26 -3.64 -20.87 4.89
C ARG A 26 -3.55 -20.71 3.37
N SER A 27 -2.73 -19.81 2.84
CA SER A 27 -2.39 -19.86 1.41
C SER A 27 -0.90 -20.12 1.24
N TRP A 28 -0.64 -21.31 0.71
CA TRP A 28 0.60 -21.96 0.30
C TRP A 28 1.80 -21.05 -0.02
N ILE A 29 2.95 -21.44 0.55
CA ILE A 29 4.33 -21.24 0.06
C ILE A 29 4.44 -20.24 -1.11
N LEU A 30 4.53 -18.96 -0.77
CA LEU A 30 5.16 -17.94 -1.60
C LEU A 30 6.09 -17.16 -0.68
N LEU A 31 7.38 -17.46 -0.75
CA LEU A 31 8.42 -16.73 0.00
C LEU A 31 8.29 -15.23 -0.31
N GLY A 32 7.90 -14.43 0.68
CA GLY A 32 7.83 -12.95 0.59
C GLY A 32 6.51 -12.34 0.09
N GLY A 33 5.53 -13.14 -0.33
CA GLY A 33 4.31 -12.68 -1.03
C GLY A 33 3.03 -12.63 -0.18
N PHE A 34 3.08 -12.12 1.05
CA PHE A 34 1.89 -12.00 1.93
C PHE A 34 1.29 -10.59 1.87
N ASN A 35 1.07 -10.12 0.65
CA ASN A 35 0.50 -8.81 0.36
C ASN A 35 -0.51 -8.91 -0.80
N ALA A 36 -1.52 -8.04 -0.79
CA ALA A 36 -2.55 -8.01 -1.82
C ALA A 36 -2.05 -7.24 -3.07
N HIS A 37 -1.32 -6.15 -2.87
CA HIS A 37 -0.69 -5.33 -3.89
C HIS A 37 0.38 -4.46 -3.20
N ALA A 38 1.47 -5.05 -2.70
CA ALA A 38 2.64 -4.25 -2.31
C ALA A 38 3.47 -3.87 -3.54
N SER A 39 3.63 -4.82 -4.48
CA SER A 39 4.46 -4.66 -5.69
C SER A 39 4.10 -3.44 -6.55
N ASN A 40 2.82 -3.21 -6.87
CA ASN A 40 2.48 -2.05 -7.70
C ASN A 40 2.52 -0.71 -6.93
N ILE A 41 2.43 -0.71 -5.59
CA ILE A 41 2.67 0.50 -4.78
C ILE A 41 4.16 0.84 -4.74
N VAL A 42 5.01 -0.16 -4.48
CA VAL A 42 6.47 -0.01 -4.51
C VAL A 42 6.91 0.46 -5.89
N SER A 43 6.43 -0.16 -6.97
CA SER A 43 6.73 0.25 -8.35
C SER A 43 6.32 1.70 -8.64
N LEU A 44 5.15 2.13 -8.18
CA LEU A 44 4.67 3.50 -8.37
C LEU A 44 5.57 4.52 -7.68
N ILE A 45 6.00 4.22 -6.45
CA ILE A 45 6.94 5.08 -5.72
C ILE A 45 8.32 5.06 -6.38
N CYS A 46 8.79 3.91 -6.85
CA CYS A 46 10.06 3.81 -7.56
C CYS A 46 10.09 4.71 -8.80
N ILE A 47 9.05 4.64 -9.63
CA ILE A 47 8.94 5.46 -10.84
C ILE A 47 8.82 6.96 -10.49
N ALA A 48 8.00 7.30 -9.49
CA ALA A 48 7.77 8.69 -9.10
C ALA A 48 9.01 9.36 -8.48
N THR A 49 9.79 8.60 -7.71
CA THR A 49 10.95 9.13 -6.97
C THR A 49 12.30 8.84 -7.63
N GLY A 50 12.30 8.14 -8.76
CA GLY A 50 13.51 7.85 -9.54
C GLY A 50 14.37 6.73 -8.99
N GLN A 51 13.77 5.76 -8.31
CA GLN A 51 14.42 4.51 -7.89
C GLN A 51 14.49 3.53 -9.06
N ASP A 52 15.22 2.43 -8.87
CA ASP A 52 15.26 1.33 -9.82
C ASP A 52 13.97 0.47 -9.75
N PRO A 53 13.14 0.41 -10.80
CA PRO A 53 11.97 -0.45 -10.81
C PRO A 53 12.32 -1.94 -10.89
N ALA A 54 13.52 -2.34 -11.33
CA ALA A 54 13.94 -3.74 -11.35
C ALA A 54 14.10 -4.31 -9.93
N GLN A 55 14.48 -3.45 -8.98
CA GLN A 55 14.59 -3.77 -7.55
C GLN A 55 13.23 -4.01 -6.85
N ASN A 56 12.12 -3.83 -7.56
CA ASN A 56 10.79 -4.14 -7.05
C ASN A 56 10.64 -5.63 -6.67
N VAL A 57 11.38 -6.55 -7.31
CA VAL A 57 11.35 -7.98 -6.97
C VAL A 57 11.69 -8.21 -5.50
N GLU A 58 12.76 -7.58 -5.02
CA GLU A 58 13.23 -7.72 -3.64
C GLU A 58 12.51 -6.75 -2.69
N SER A 59 12.24 -5.53 -3.17
CA SER A 59 11.58 -4.47 -2.38
C SER A 59 10.09 -4.72 -2.12
N SER A 60 9.43 -5.61 -2.87
CA SER A 60 8.02 -5.94 -2.68
C SER A 60 7.76 -7.07 -1.67
N HIS A 61 8.82 -7.66 -1.09
CA HIS A 61 8.68 -8.62 0.00
C HIS A 61 7.98 -7.96 1.19
N CYS A 62 6.77 -8.42 1.47
CA CYS A 62 5.89 -7.77 2.44
C CYS A 62 4.99 -8.80 3.13
N ILE A 63 4.86 -8.65 4.44
CA ILE A 63 3.95 -9.41 5.30
C ILE A 63 2.95 -8.46 5.95
N THR A 64 1.67 -8.58 5.60
CA THR A 64 0.58 -7.74 6.15
C THR A 64 -0.21 -8.50 7.21
N LEU A 65 -0.08 -8.13 8.49
CA LEU A 65 -0.82 -8.71 9.61
C LEU A 65 -1.98 -7.81 10.04
N MET A 66 -3.15 -8.42 10.27
CA MET A 66 -4.36 -7.74 10.76
C MET A 66 -4.93 -8.51 11.95
N GLU A 67 -5.07 -7.84 13.08
CA GLU A 67 -5.55 -8.42 14.32
C GLU A 67 -6.59 -7.53 14.97
N ALA A 68 -7.66 -8.13 15.49
CA ALA A 68 -8.64 -7.41 16.28
C ALA A 68 -8.11 -7.19 17.70
N VAL A 69 -8.11 -5.94 18.15
CA VAL A 69 -7.68 -5.56 19.51
C VAL A 69 -8.84 -4.90 20.25
N ASN A 70 -8.71 -4.73 21.57
CA ASN A 70 -9.73 -4.11 22.42
C ASN A 70 -11.12 -4.76 22.28
N ASP A 71 -11.19 -6.09 22.48
CA ASP A 71 -12.42 -6.90 22.33
C ASP A 71 -13.08 -6.78 20.95
N GLY A 72 -12.29 -6.45 19.93
CA GLY A 72 -12.76 -6.29 18.57
C GLY A 72 -13.39 -4.94 18.26
N LYS A 73 -13.16 -3.93 19.09
CA LYS A 73 -13.53 -2.53 18.79
C LYS A 73 -12.55 -1.88 17.83
N ASP A 74 -11.29 -2.27 17.89
CA ASP A 74 -10.22 -1.70 17.08
C ASP A 74 -9.54 -2.78 16.23
N LEU A 75 -8.92 -2.35 15.14
CA LEU A 75 -8.16 -3.20 14.23
C LEU A 75 -6.69 -2.74 14.26
N HIS A 76 -5.83 -3.61 14.76
CA HIS A 76 -4.39 -3.47 14.65
C HIS A 76 -3.93 -3.99 13.29
N VAL A 77 -3.20 -3.18 12.54
CA VAL A 77 -2.69 -3.52 11.21
C VAL A 77 -1.22 -3.21 11.18
N SER A 78 -0.41 -4.16 10.74
CA SER A 78 1.03 -3.98 10.60
C SER A 78 1.52 -4.56 9.26
N VAL A 79 2.56 -3.93 8.72
CA VAL A 79 3.25 -4.38 7.52
C VAL A 79 4.73 -4.52 7.85
N THR A 80 5.30 -5.67 7.51
CA THR A 80 6.73 -5.94 7.65
C THR A 80 7.35 -6.07 6.27
N MET A 81 8.30 -5.21 5.95
CA MET A 81 9.05 -5.21 4.68
C MET A 81 10.55 -5.25 4.99
N PRO A 82 11.19 -6.43 4.92
CA PRO A 82 12.57 -6.60 5.39
C PRO A 82 13.63 -6.05 4.42
N SER A 83 13.31 -5.94 3.13
CA SER A 83 14.27 -5.73 2.05
C SER A 83 13.90 -4.54 1.15
N ILE A 84 13.58 -3.38 1.76
CA ILE A 84 13.28 -2.16 0.99
C ILE A 84 14.58 -1.53 0.46
N GLU A 85 14.75 -1.52 -0.85
CA GLU A 85 15.89 -0.92 -1.54
C GLU A 85 15.53 0.48 -2.06
N VAL A 86 15.97 1.51 -1.36
CA VAL A 86 15.68 2.92 -1.73
C VAL A 86 16.87 3.83 -1.49
N GLY A 87 16.98 4.87 -2.32
CA GLY A 87 18.02 5.90 -2.25
C GLY A 87 17.48 7.30 -2.54
N THR A 88 18.12 8.32 -1.95
CA THR A 88 17.76 9.72 -2.18
C THR A 88 18.83 10.52 -2.93
N VAL A 89 19.91 9.83 -3.35
CA VAL A 89 21.06 10.36 -4.07
C VAL A 89 21.50 9.35 -5.12
N GLY A 90 21.76 9.81 -6.35
CA GLY A 90 22.29 8.98 -7.44
C GLY A 90 21.22 8.43 -8.39
N GLY A 91 21.65 7.88 -9.53
CA GLY A 91 20.75 7.30 -10.54
C GLY A 91 19.67 8.28 -11.02
N GLY A 92 18.44 7.78 -11.13
CA GLY A 92 17.26 8.53 -11.59
C GLY A 92 16.78 9.64 -10.66
N THR A 93 17.24 9.68 -9.40
CA THR A 93 16.84 10.69 -8.41
C THR A 93 17.31 12.12 -8.75
N GLN A 94 18.23 12.26 -9.72
CA GLN A 94 18.77 13.54 -10.17
C GLN A 94 17.90 14.22 -11.24
N LEU A 95 17.00 13.47 -11.88
CA LEU A 95 16.10 14.00 -12.90
C LEU A 95 15.14 15.04 -12.29
N ALA A 96 14.79 16.08 -13.05
CA ALA A 96 14.05 17.23 -12.53
C ALA A 96 12.70 16.85 -11.88
N SER A 97 11.93 15.98 -12.56
CA SER A 97 10.62 15.53 -12.07
C SER A 97 10.73 14.67 -10.82
N GLN A 98 11.62 13.68 -10.81
CA GLN A 98 11.85 12.77 -9.70
C GLN A 98 12.42 13.50 -8.48
N SER A 99 13.34 14.45 -8.71
CA SER A 99 13.84 15.36 -7.67
C SER A 99 12.70 16.21 -7.08
N ALA A 100 11.74 16.67 -7.88
CA ALA A 100 10.58 17.41 -7.38
C ALA A 100 9.71 16.55 -6.45
N CYS A 101 9.45 15.29 -6.82
CA CYS A 101 8.75 14.33 -5.95
C CYS A 101 9.51 14.07 -4.64
N LEU A 102 10.83 13.89 -4.69
CA LEU A 102 11.66 13.75 -3.49
C LEU A 102 11.67 15.01 -2.60
N ASN A 103 11.57 16.20 -3.20
CA ASN A 103 11.42 17.45 -2.45
C ASN A 103 10.05 17.54 -1.77
N LEU A 104 8.99 17.11 -2.44
CA LEU A 104 7.65 17.08 -1.87
C LEU A 104 7.58 16.16 -0.63
N LEU A 105 8.30 15.04 -0.68
CA LEU A 105 8.47 14.13 0.45
C LEU A 105 9.49 14.62 1.51
N GLY A 106 10.22 15.70 1.24
CA GLY A 106 11.20 16.28 2.16
C GLY A 106 12.51 15.49 2.31
N VAL A 107 12.76 14.51 1.43
CA VAL A 107 13.88 13.56 1.55
C VAL A 107 14.95 13.71 0.46
N LYS A 108 14.91 14.77 -0.35
CA LYS A 108 15.90 14.97 -1.42
C LYS A 108 17.30 15.19 -0.85
N ARG A 109 18.32 14.61 -1.52
CA ARG A 109 19.76 14.71 -1.22
C ARG A 109 20.19 13.94 0.03
N ALA A 110 21.50 13.91 0.25
CA ALA A 110 22.10 13.43 1.47
C ALA A 110 21.74 14.37 2.62
N SER A 111 21.32 13.80 3.75
CA SER A 111 21.17 14.55 4.99
C SER A 111 22.54 14.99 5.49
N LYS A 112 22.61 16.25 5.96
CA LYS A 112 23.82 16.82 6.55
C LYS A 112 24.02 16.38 8.02
N GLU A 113 22.94 16.00 8.68
CA GLU A 113 22.95 15.65 10.11
C GLU A 113 23.38 14.20 10.31
N ALA A 114 22.84 13.28 9.51
CA ALA A 114 23.13 11.86 9.62
C ALA A 114 23.10 11.17 8.24
N PRO A 115 24.21 10.57 7.79
CA PRO A 115 24.24 9.79 6.56
C PRO A 115 23.13 8.73 6.51
N GLY A 116 22.38 8.73 5.42
CA GLY A 116 21.29 7.78 5.17
C GLY A 116 19.96 8.08 5.89
N SER A 117 19.82 9.18 6.64
CA SER A 117 18.54 9.49 7.32
C SER A 117 17.40 9.70 6.32
N ASN A 118 17.66 10.39 5.22
CA ASN A 118 16.67 10.65 4.17
C ASN A 118 16.24 9.36 3.45
N SER A 119 17.18 8.44 3.17
CA SER A 119 16.85 7.13 2.61
C SER A 119 16.02 6.29 3.58
N ARG A 120 16.35 6.31 4.89
CA ARG A 120 15.54 5.64 5.93
C ARG A 120 14.12 6.22 5.99
N GLN A 121 14.00 7.54 5.93
CA GLN A 121 12.71 8.22 5.92
C GLN A 121 11.90 7.86 4.67
N LEU A 122 12.53 7.80 3.50
CA LEU A 122 11.89 7.33 2.27
C LEU A 122 11.40 5.88 2.41
N ALA A 123 12.21 4.98 2.99
CA ALA A 123 11.80 3.60 3.26
C ALA A 123 10.59 3.53 4.19
N THR A 124 10.55 4.37 5.24
CA THR A 124 9.38 4.48 6.14
C THR A 124 8.14 4.96 5.40
N ILE A 125 8.28 5.93 4.50
CA ILE A 125 7.18 6.42 3.66
C ILE A 125 6.67 5.28 2.77
N VAL A 126 7.56 4.53 2.11
CA VAL A 126 7.17 3.37 1.28
C VAL A 126 6.36 2.37 2.10
N ALA A 127 6.87 1.94 3.25
CA ALA A 127 6.17 1.01 4.13
C ALA A 127 4.80 1.54 4.59
N GLY A 128 4.70 2.83 4.92
CA GLY A 128 3.45 3.47 5.32
C GLY A 128 2.41 3.54 4.19
N VAL A 129 2.83 3.80 2.95
CA VAL A 129 1.94 3.81 1.79
C VAL A 129 1.48 2.38 1.46
N VAL A 130 2.35 1.39 1.54
CA VAL A 130 1.99 -0.03 1.37
C VAL A 130 0.96 -0.43 2.43
N LEU A 131 1.16 -0.09 3.71
CA LEU A 131 0.20 -0.34 4.78
C LEU A 131 -1.17 0.28 4.48
N ALA A 132 -1.21 1.54 4.03
CA ALA A 132 -2.45 2.22 3.70
C ALA A 132 -3.17 1.58 2.49
N ALA A 133 -2.41 1.14 1.48
CA ALA A 133 -2.94 0.47 0.30
C ALA A 133 -3.51 -0.91 0.63
N GLU A 134 -2.78 -1.72 1.40
CA GLU A 134 -3.22 -3.04 1.88
C GLU A 134 -4.51 -2.91 2.71
N LEU A 135 -4.57 -1.95 3.65
CA LEU A 135 -5.77 -1.68 4.43
C LEU A 135 -6.95 -1.26 3.56
N SER A 136 -6.73 -0.40 2.57
CA SER A 136 -7.76 0.06 1.65
C SER A 136 -8.33 -1.08 0.80
N LEU A 137 -7.46 -1.93 0.24
CA LEU A 137 -7.85 -3.06 -0.60
C LEU A 137 -8.59 -4.13 0.22
N MET A 138 -8.09 -4.46 1.41
CA MET A 138 -8.75 -5.38 2.33
C MET A 138 -10.11 -4.85 2.81
N SER A 139 -10.23 -3.53 3.04
CA SER A 139 -11.52 -2.89 3.33
C SER A 139 -12.50 -3.01 2.15
N ALA A 140 -12.03 -2.83 0.91
CA ALA A 140 -12.86 -2.94 -0.28
C ALA A 140 -13.33 -4.39 -0.54
N LEU A 141 -12.46 -5.38 -0.31
CA LEU A 141 -12.78 -6.81 -0.31
C LEU A 141 -13.84 -7.13 0.74
N ALA A 142 -13.60 -6.74 2.00
CA ALA A 142 -14.51 -7.00 3.11
C ALA A 142 -15.89 -6.32 2.94
N ALA A 143 -15.94 -5.17 2.27
CA ALA A 143 -17.18 -4.45 1.97
C ALA A 143 -17.91 -4.96 0.71
N GLY A 144 -17.35 -5.91 -0.05
CA GLY A 144 -17.89 -6.38 -1.32
C GLY A 144 -17.99 -5.28 -2.39
N GLN A 145 -17.14 -4.25 -2.30
CA GLN A 145 -17.20 -3.04 -3.13
C GLN A 145 -16.21 -3.05 -4.30
N LEU A 146 -15.29 -4.01 -4.37
CA LEU A 146 -14.22 -4.06 -5.37
C LEU A 146 -14.71 -3.89 -6.81
N VAL A 147 -15.74 -4.65 -7.20
CA VAL A 147 -16.35 -4.58 -8.54
C VAL A 147 -17.03 -3.22 -8.81
N LYS A 148 -17.58 -2.57 -7.78
CA LYS A 148 -18.23 -1.24 -7.90
C LYS A 148 -17.22 -0.10 -8.00
N SER A 149 -16.06 -0.20 -7.34
CA SER A 149 -14.98 0.78 -7.46
C SER A 149 -14.24 0.66 -8.79
N ASP A 150 -13.97 -0.56 -9.27
CA ASP A 150 -13.36 -0.78 -10.59
C ASP A 150 -14.25 -0.26 -11.72
N MET A 151 -15.56 -0.53 -11.69
CA MET A 151 -16.48 0.00 -12.71
C MET A 151 -16.67 1.52 -12.67
N LYS A 152 -16.32 2.19 -11.57
CA LYS A 152 -16.54 3.64 -11.40
C LYS A 152 -15.28 4.47 -11.65
N TYR A 153 -14.11 3.95 -11.29
CA TYR A 153 -12.84 4.71 -11.34
C TYR A 153 -11.80 4.09 -12.28
N ASN A 154 -11.86 2.77 -12.52
CA ASN A 154 -10.89 2.06 -13.37
C ASN A 154 -11.42 1.86 -14.82
N ARG A 155 -12.75 1.83 -15.00
CA ARG A 155 -13.40 2.00 -16.31
C ARG A 155 -14.09 3.36 -16.36
N SER A 156 -13.72 4.19 -17.34
CA SER A 156 -14.45 5.44 -17.57
C SER A 156 -15.86 5.11 -18.09
N SER A 157 -16.88 5.80 -17.58
CA SER A 157 -18.26 5.68 -18.08
C SER A 157 -18.41 6.09 -19.56
N ASN A 158 -17.37 6.66 -20.17
CA ASN A 158 -17.37 7.09 -21.57
C ASN A 158 -17.36 5.91 -22.55
N ASP A 159 -16.85 4.74 -22.15
CA ASP A 159 -16.86 3.56 -23.02
C ASP A 159 -18.24 2.89 -23.07
N VAL A 160 -19.07 3.08 -22.05
CA VAL A 160 -20.44 2.53 -22.02
C VAL A 160 -21.38 3.34 -22.90
N SER A 161 -21.22 4.65 -22.98
CA SER A 161 -22.04 5.52 -23.84
C SER A 161 -21.71 5.39 -25.33
N LYS A 162 -20.50 4.94 -25.68
CA LYS A 162 -20.07 4.80 -27.09
C LYS A 162 -20.47 3.46 -27.73
N ALA A 163 -20.84 2.47 -26.92
CA ALA A 163 -21.35 1.18 -27.39
C ALA A 163 -22.87 1.18 -27.63
N SER A 164 -23.55 2.29 -27.31
CA SER A 164 -25.01 2.47 -27.46
C SER A 164 -25.39 3.60 -28.42
N SER A 165 -24.52 3.94 -29.37
CA SER A 165 -24.82 4.88 -30.47
C SER A 165 -24.59 4.21 -31.82
#